data_AF-A0A2N6CAU6-F1
#
_entry.id   AF-A0A2N6CAU6-F1
#
_cell.length_a   1.000
_cell.length_b   1.000
_cell.length_c   1.000
_cell.angle_alpha   90.00
_cell.angle_beta   90.00
_cell.angle_gamma   90.00
#
_symmetry.space_group_name_H-M   'P 1'
#
loop_
_entity.id
_entity.type
_entity.pdbx_description
1 polymer ?
#
loop_
_entity_poly.entity_id
_entity_poly.type
_entity_poly.pdbx_seq_one_letter_code
_entity_poly.pdbx_strand_id
1 'polypeptide(L)'
;MNKNVETTFVALESTFLKGFYQGKIFHAAQIQVKGQEVDLKMMHDELRAVDKNLHDYEAELIHDDIGPRRRKKLLEEFKILTEQRRYLLDEIVQQEALLETSRQNLREVMMQNPY
;
A
#
# COMPACT_ATOMS: atom_id res chain seq x y z
N MET A 1 -35.69 8.36 -44.75
CA MET A 1 -34.67 8.37 -43.68
C MET A 1 -34.57 6.96 -43.10
N ASN A 2 -33.38 6.38 -43.15
CA ASN A 2 -33.16 4.95 -42.97
C ASN A 2 -32.99 4.66 -41.47
N LYS A 3 -34.09 4.29 -40.79
CA LYS A 3 -34.15 4.09 -39.33
C LYS A 3 -33.06 3.16 -38.78
N ASN A 4 -32.54 2.26 -39.61
CA ASN A 4 -31.45 1.33 -39.27
C ASN A 4 -30.09 2.02 -39.10
N VAL A 5 -29.84 3.15 -39.75
CA VAL A 5 -28.55 3.86 -39.65
C VAL A 5 -28.49 4.67 -38.35
N GLU A 6 -29.60 5.31 -37.97
CA GLU A 6 -29.72 6.05 -36.70
C GLU A 6 -29.62 5.12 -35.48
N THR A 7 -30.25 3.94 -35.51
CA THR A 7 -30.15 2.98 -34.40
C THR A 7 -28.75 2.37 -34.26
N THR A 8 -28.06 2.12 -35.38
CA THR A 8 -26.70 1.57 -35.37
C THR A 8 -25.68 2.59 -34.87
N PHE A 9 -25.83 3.87 -35.24
CA PHE A 9 -24.96 4.96 -34.80
C PHE A 9 -25.11 5.26 -33.30
N VAL A 10 -26.35 5.30 -32.79
CA VAL A 10 -26.63 5.48 -31.35
C VAL A 10 -26.10 4.30 -30.51
N ALA A 11 -26.17 3.07 -31.03
CA ALA A 11 -25.61 1.89 -30.35
C ALA A 11 -24.06 1.89 -30.33
N LEU A 12 -23.42 2.38 -31.39
CA LEU A 12 -21.97 2.56 -31.46
C LEU A 12 -21.47 3.65 -30.49
N GLU A 13 -22.14 4.80 -30.43
CA GLU A 13 -21.80 5.86 -29.48
C GLU A 13 -21.98 5.41 -28.02
N SER A 14 -23.04 4.66 -27.73
CA SER A 14 -23.28 4.06 -26.40
C SER A 14 -22.19 3.06 -26.02
N THR A 15 -21.73 2.25 -26.97
CA THR A 15 -20.67 1.26 -26.76
C THR A 15 -19.30 1.91 -26.53
N PHE A 16 -18.97 2.95 -27.31
CA PHE A 16 -17.74 3.71 -27.15
C PHE A 16 -17.68 4.44 -25.81
N LEU A 17 -18.77 5.11 -25.41
CA LEU A 17 -18.87 5.76 -24.10
C LEU A 17 -18.67 4.75 -22.97
N LYS A 18 -19.31 3.58 -23.06
CA LYS A 18 -19.16 2.50 -22.07
C LYS A 18 -17.71 2.05 -21.96
N GLY A 19 -17.03 1.78 -23.08
CA GLY A 19 -15.61 1.40 -23.09
C GLY A 19 -14.70 2.49 -22.50
N PHE A 20 -14.96 3.76 -22.80
CA PHE A 20 -14.20 4.88 -22.25
C PHE A 20 -14.31 4.97 -20.71
N TYR A 21 -15.52 4.84 -20.16
CA TYR A 21 -15.72 4.86 -18.71
C TYR A 21 -15.10 3.63 -18.04
N GLN A 22 -15.24 2.44 -18.64
CA GLN A 22 -14.60 1.22 -18.12
C GLN A 22 -13.07 1.34 -18.12
N GLY A 23 -12.47 1.89 -19.18
CA GLY A 23 -11.03 2.18 -19.25
C GLY A 23 -10.56 3.17 -18.18
N LYS A 24 -11.35 4.21 -17.87
CA LYS A 24 -11.04 5.14 -16.77
C LYS A 24 -11.06 4.46 -15.41
N ILE A 25 -12.07 3.63 -15.13
CA ILE A 25 -12.20 2.90 -13.87
C ILE A 25 -11.01 1.95 -13.70
N PHE A 26 -10.68 1.19 -14.74
CA PHE A 26 -9.52 0.30 -14.75
C PHE A 26 -8.21 1.05 -14.48
N HIS A 27 -7.97 2.16 -15.18
CA HIS A 27 -6.76 2.96 -15.00
C HIS A 27 -6.64 3.55 -13.60
N ALA A 28 -7.74 4.06 -13.04
CA ALA A 28 -7.78 4.55 -11.67
C ALA A 28 -7.45 3.44 -10.66
N ALA A 29 -8.03 2.26 -10.82
CA ALA A 29 -7.73 1.10 -9.97
C ALA A 29 -6.26 0.65 -10.09
N GLN A 30 -5.67 0.68 -11.29
CA GLN A 30 -4.24 0.41 -11.47
C GLN A 30 -3.35 1.42 -10.74
N ILE A 31 -3.67 2.71 -10.83
CA ILE A 31 -2.92 3.76 -10.12
C ILE A 31 -3.02 3.56 -8.61
N GLN A 32 -4.21 3.24 -8.10
CA GLN A 32 -4.43 3.00 -6.68
C GLN A 32 -3.59 1.81 -6.17
N VAL A 33 -3.61 0.67 -6.86
CA VAL A 33 -2.80 -0.51 -6.51
C VAL A 33 -1.31 -0.15 -6.49
N LYS A 34 -0.82 0.56 -7.51
CA LYS A 34 0.59 0.99 -7.55
C LYS A 34 0.94 1.94 -6.42
N GLY A 35 0.05 2.87 -6.06
CA GLY A 35 0.22 3.76 -4.92
C GLY A 35 0.37 2.98 -3.62
N GLN A 36 -0.56 2.05 -3.36
CA GLN A 36 -0.54 1.19 -2.18
C GLN A 36 0.73 0.31 -2.11
N GLU A 37 1.24 -0.18 -3.24
CA GLU A 37 2.52 -0.93 -3.30
C GLU A 37 3.72 -0.07 -2.92
N VAL A 38 3.75 1.20 -3.35
CA VAL A 38 4.80 2.15 -2.99
C VAL A 38 4.74 2.47 -1.50
N ASP A 39 3.55 2.75 -0.97
CA ASP A 39 3.34 3.04 0.45
C ASP A 39 3.80 1.85 1.31
N LEU A 40 3.39 0.63 0.95
CA LEU A 40 3.77 -0.59 1.66
C LEU A 40 5.30 -0.79 1.66
N LYS A 41 5.97 -0.51 0.53
CA LYS A 41 7.42 -0.54 0.46
C LYS A 41 8.06 0.46 1.42
N MET A 42 7.55 1.69 1.48
CA MET A 42 8.06 2.72 2.39
C MET A 42 7.92 2.30 3.85
N MET A 43 6.78 1.70 4.23
CA MET A 43 6.56 1.18 5.58
C MET A 43 7.54 0.04 5.95
N HIS A 44 7.84 -0.86 5.01
CA HIS A 44 8.87 -1.87 5.21
C HIS A 44 10.27 -1.28 5.37
N ASP A 45 10.61 -0.26 4.59
CA ASP A 45 11.89 0.43 4.71
C ASP A 45 11.99 1.17 6.06
N GLU A 46 10.90 1.75 6.56
CA GLU A 46 10.83 2.32 7.91
C GLU A 46 11.00 1.25 9.00
N LEU A 47 10.30 0.12 8.90
CA LEU A 47 10.43 -1.01 9.83
C LEU A 47 11.88 -1.50 9.91
N ARG A 48 12.57 -1.61 8.77
CA ARG A 48 14.00 -1.96 8.73
C ARG A 48 14.88 -0.95 9.45
N ALA A 49 14.58 0.35 9.33
CA ALA A 49 15.32 1.39 10.04
C ALA A 49 15.10 1.28 11.56
N VAL A 50 13.86 1.00 12.00
CA VAL A 50 13.53 0.76 13.41
C VAL A 50 14.25 -0.49 13.94
N ASP A 51 14.22 -1.60 13.20
CA ASP A 51 14.91 -2.84 13.58
C ASP A 51 16.42 -2.64 13.72
N LYS A 52 17.02 -1.87 12.81
CA LYS A 52 18.43 -1.51 12.90
C LYS A 52 18.73 -0.70 14.17
N ASN A 53 17.94 0.33 14.46
CA ASN A 53 18.14 1.16 15.65
C ASN A 53 17.95 0.36 16.95
N LEU A 54 16.98 -0.57 16.99
CA LEU A 54 16.80 -1.49 18.11
C LEU A 54 18.05 -2.35 18.31
N HIS A 55 18.59 -2.90 17.23
CA HIS A 55 19.81 -3.71 17.29
C HIS A 55 21.02 -2.89 17.77
N ASP A 56 21.18 -1.66 17.27
CA ASP A 56 22.27 -0.76 17.69
C ASP A 56 22.15 -0.43 19.19
N TYR A 57 20.95 -0.20 19.71
CA TYR A 57 20.72 0.05 21.14
C TYR A 57 20.88 -1.19 22.02
N GLU A 58 20.50 -2.37 21.53
CA GLU A 58 20.76 -3.63 22.22
C GLU A 58 22.26 -3.87 22.35
N ALA A 59 23.02 -3.67 21.26
CA ALA A 59 24.47 -3.78 21.25
C ALA A 59 25.12 -2.77 22.20
N GLU A 60 24.63 -1.53 22.23
CA GLU A 60 25.09 -0.53 23.19
C GLU A 60 24.81 -1.03 24.61
N LEU A 61 23.57 -1.38 24.98
CA LEU A 61 23.19 -1.82 26.34
C LEU A 61 24.04 -2.96 26.94
N ILE A 62 24.55 -3.86 26.09
CA ILE A 62 25.40 -5.00 26.50
C ILE A 62 26.83 -4.54 26.88
N HIS A 63 27.26 -3.37 26.42
CA HIS A 63 28.59 -2.84 26.71
C HIS A 63 28.75 -2.48 28.20
N ASP A 64 29.86 -2.93 28.80
CA ASP A 64 30.11 -2.82 30.24
C ASP A 64 30.40 -1.37 30.69
N ASP A 65 30.99 -0.56 29.82
CA ASP A 65 31.42 0.81 30.13
C ASP A 65 30.30 1.88 30.15
N ILE A 66 29.03 1.47 30.05
CA ILE A 66 27.92 2.42 29.97
C ILE A 66 27.47 2.85 31.35
N GLY A 67 27.64 4.14 31.61
CA GLY A 67 27.16 4.76 32.85
C GLY A 67 25.64 4.61 33.05
N PRO A 68 25.16 4.53 34.30
CA PRO A 68 23.76 4.23 34.63
C PRO A 68 22.75 5.21 34.04
N ARG A 69 23.12 6.49 33.89
CA ARG A 69 22.26 7.50 33.25
C ARG A 69 22.04 7.22 31.76
N ARG A 70 23.10 6.86 31.03
CA ARG A 70 22.99 6.52 29.60
C ARG A 70 22.21 5.22 29.42
N ARG A 71 22.48 4.20 30.25
CA ARG A 71 21.73 2.95 30.25
C ARG A 71 20.22 3.17 30.46
N LYS A 72 19.82 4.04 31.40
CA LYS A 72 18.41 4.41 31.60
C LYS A 72 17.80 5.04 30.34
N LYS A 73 18.50 6.00 29.72
CA LYS A 73 18.03 6.67 28.49
C LYS A 73 17.88 5.68 27.32
N LEU A 74 18.86 4.79 27.14
CA LEU A 74 18.80 3.74 26.12
C LEU A 74 17.60 2.81 26.30
N LEU A 75 17.31 2.38 27.53
CA LEU A 75 16.14 1.54 27.81
C LEU A 75 14.82 2.24 27.47
N GLU A 76 14.74 3.55 27.71
CA GLU A 76 13.57 4.36 27.36
C GLU A 76 13.42 4.50 25.84
N GLU A 77 14.50 4.81 25.13
CA GLU A 77 14.54 4.87 23.66
C GLU A 77 14.22 3.50 23.03
N PHE A 78 14.75 2.42 23.60
CA PHE A 78 14.48 1.04 23.17
C PHE A 78 13.01 0.67 23.32
N LYS A 79 12.39 1.04 24.45
CA LYS A 79 10.96 0.80 24.68
C LYS A 79 10.10 1.52 23.64
N ILE A 80 10.40 2.80 23.36
CA ILE A 80 9.69 3.60 22.36
C ILE A 80 9.80 2.95 20.97
N LEU A 81 11.01 2.56 20.56
CA LEU A 81 11.23 1.90 19.27
C LEU A 81 10.53 0.54 19.18
N THR A 82 10.46 -0.21 20.28
CA THR A 82 9.73 -1.49 20.32
C THR A 82 8.24 -1.29 20.12
N GLU A 83 7.66 -0.25 20.72
CA GLU A 83 6.26 0.13 20.51
C GLU A 83 6.02 0.60 19.06
N GLN A 84 6.90 1.44 18.51
CA GLN A 84 6.84 1.87 17.10
C GLN A 84 6.92 0.67 16.15
N ARG A 85 7.85 -0.27 16.38
CA ARG A 85 7.99 -1.49 15.58
C ARG A 85 6.70 -2.29 15.54
N ARG A 86 6.06 -2.47 16.70
CA ARG A 86 4.79 -3.20 16.80
C ARG A 86 3.68 -2.48 16.02
N TYR A 87 3.56 -1.17 16.18
CA TYR A 87 2.58 -0.37 15.45
C TYR A 87 2.77 -0.46 13.93
N LEU A 88 4.00 -0.31 13.44
CA LEU A 88 4.32 -0.44 12.02
C LEU A 88 4.00 -1.83 11.47
N LEU A 89 4.27 -2.90 12.24
CA LEU A 89 3.90 -4.25 11.84
C LEU A 89 2.38 -4.42 11.70
N ASP A 90 1.61 -3.89 12.66
CA ASP A 90 0.15 -3.95 12.62
C ASP A 90 -0.39 -3.16 11.40
N GLU A 91 0.16 -1.99 11.11
CA GLU A 91 -0.22 -1.19 9.93
C GLU A 91 0.16 -1.88 8.61
N ILE A 92 1.36 -2.47 8.51
CA ILE A 92 1.80 -3.23 7.33
C ILE A 92 0.82 -4.36 7.03
N VAL A 93 0.42 -5.14 8.05
CA VAL A 93 -0.55 -6.24 7.87
C VAL A 93 -1.89 -5.72 7.36
N GLN A 94 -2.38 -4.59 7.88
CA GLN A 94 -3.61 -3.96 7.41
C GLN A 94 -3.48 -3.50 5.96
N GLN A 95 -2.37 -2.85 5.62
CA GLN A 95 -2.11 -2.34 4.28
C GLN A 95 -1.94 -3.47 3.25
N GLU A 96 -1.32 -4.59 3.62
CA GLU A 96 -1.25 -5.80 2.80
C GLU A 96 -2.64 -6.37 2.49
N ALA A 97 -3.52 -6.45 3.50
CA ALA A 97 -4.89 -6.92 3.31
C ALA A 97 -5.70 -5.97 2.40
N LEU A 98 -5.52 -4.66 2.56
CA LEU A 98 -6.13 -3.65 1.70
C LEU A 98 -5.61 -3.76 0.25
N LEU A 99 -4.30 -3.93 0.07
CA LEU A 99 -3.69 -4.10 -1.24
C LEU A 99 -4.20 -5.36 -1.95
N GLU A 100 -4.34 -6.47 -1.23
CA GLU A 100 -4.88 -7.70 -1.83
C GLU A 100 -6.33 -7.53 -2.27
N THR A 101 -7.14 -6.85 -1.44
CA THR A 101 -8.53 -6.50 -1.79
C THR A 101 -8.56 -5.61 -3.05
N SER A 102 -7.71 -4.59 -3.12
CA SER A 102 -7.59 -3.72 -4.31
C SER A 102 -7.14 -4.49 -5.55
N ARG A 103 -6.20 -5.43 -5.42
CA ARG A 103 -5.75 -6.30 -6.51
C ARG A 103 -6.86 -7.22 -7.00
N GLN A 104 -7.66 -7.77 -6.09
CA GLN A 104 -8.83 -8.56 -6.47
C GLN A 104 -9.86 -7.70 -7.22
N ASN A 105 -10.18 -6.51 -6.71
CA ASN A 105 -11.09 -5.58 -7.39
C ASN A 105 -10.57 -5.21 -8.79
N LEU A 106 -9.26 -4.97 -8.94
CA LEU A 106 -8.65 -4.71 -10.24
C LEU A 106 -8.82 -5.89 -11.19
N ARG A 107 -8.63 -7.14 -10.72
CA ARG A 107 -8.87 -8.35 -11.52
C ARG A 107 -10.33 -8.49 -11.93
N GLU A 108 -11.27 -8.19 -11.03
CA GLU A 108 -12.69 -8.22 -11.35
C GLU A 108 -13.05 -7.19 -12.42
N VAL A 109 -12.53 -5.96 -12.30
CA VAL A 109 -12.69 -4.92 -13.32
C VAL A 109 -12.09 -5.38 -14.65
N MET A 110 -10.92 -6.02 -14.65
CA MET A 110 -10.32 -6.60 -15.87
C MET A 110 -11.20 -7.67 -16.50
N MET A 111 -11.77 -8.59 -15.71
CA MET A 111 -12.60 -9.67 -16.23
C MET A 111 -13.95 -9.18 -16.77
N GLN A 112 -14.51 -8.13 -16.17
CA GLN A 112 -15.79 -7.54 -16.57
C GLN A 112 -15.66 -6.57 -17.75
N ASN A 113 -14.44 -6.22 -18.14
CA ASN A 113 -14.19 -5.28 -19.23
C ASN A 113 -13.87 -6.08 -20.52
N PRO A 114 -14.80 -6.11 -21.50
CA PRO A 114 -14.59 -6.82 -22.76
C PRO A 114 -13.73 -6.03 -23.76
N TYR A 115 -13.22 -4.86 -23.37
CA TYR A 115 -12.43 -3.93 -24.16
C TYR A 115 -11.03 -3.74 -23.58
#